data_AF-A0A2M6Y8H4-F1
#
_entry.id   AF-A0A2M6Y8H4-F1
#
_cell.length_a   1.000
_cell.length_b   1.000
_cell.length_c   1.000
_cell.angle_alpha   90.00
_cell.angle_beta   90.00
_cell.angle_gamma   90.00
#
_symmetry.space_group_name_H-M   'P 1'
#
loop_
_entity.id
_entity.type
_entity.pdbx_description
1 polymer ?
#
loop_
_entity_poly.entity_id
_entity_poly.type
_entity_poly.pdbx_seq_one_letter_code
_entity_poly.pdbx_strand_id
1 'polypeptide(L)' 'MNSTVKEIPAVWLQAASCTGCSVSLLNTVNPSIKNLLIDEVLPGKHINLRFHPTVMAGAGKVVIGLMEDEVY' A
#
# COMPACT_ATOMS: atom_id res chain seq x y z
N MET A 1 14.32 22.16 1.03
CA MET A 1 13.24 21.87 2.00
C MET A 1 12.00 22.67 1.62
N ASN A 2 11.23 22.16 0.66
CA ASN A 2 9.76 22.24 0.60
C ASN A 2 9.35 21.48 -0.66
N SER A 3 9.28 20.16 -0.58
CA SER A 3 8.62 19.34 -1.59
C SER A 3 7.43 18.73 -0.90
N THR A 4 6.25 19.30 -1.11
CA THR A 4 4.99 18.66 -0.73
C THR A 4 4.96 17.28 -1.38
N VAL A 5 5.22 16.24 -0.58
CA VAL A 5 5.18 14.85 -1.04
C VAL A 5 3.75 14.57 -1.46
N LYS A 6 3.56 14.16 -2.71
CA LYS A 6 2.26 13.75 -3.20
C LYS A 6 2.01 12.31 -2.76
N GLU A 7 1.07 12.15 -1.84
CA GLU A 7 0.52 10.86 -1.44
C GLU A 7 -0.37 10.30 -2.56
N ILE A 8 -0.09 9.08 -2.99
CA ILE A 8 -0.88 8.36 -3.99
C ILE A 8 -1.59 7.21 -3.27
N PRO A 9 -2.90 7.33 -3.01
CA PRO A 9 -3.64 6.26 -2.36
C PRO A 9 -3.65 5.00 -3.23
N ALA A 10 -3.38 3.86 -2.63
CA ALA A 10 -3.36 2.57 -3.28
C ALA A 10 -4.18 1.55 -2.47
N VAL A 11 -5.04 0.82 -3.18
CA VAL A 11 -5.85 -0.28 -2.66
C VAL A 11 -5.38 -1.57 -3.33
N TRP A 12 -4.94 -2.54 -2.53
CA TRP A 12 -4.47 -3.84 -3.01
C TRP A 12 -5.53 -4.91 -2.76
N LEU A 13 -6.21 -5.33 -3.82
CA LEU A 13 -7.24 -6.37 -3.75
C LEU A 13 -6.63 -7.76 -3.97
N GLN A 14 -7.11 -8.74 -3.20
CA GLN A 14 -6.76 -10.16 -3.38
C GLN A 14 -8.05 -10.95 -3.59
N ALA A 15 -8.16 -11.61 -4.75
CA ALA A 15 -9.26 -12.52 -5.08
C ALA A 15 -8.76 -13.98 -5.02
N ALA A 16 -8.97 -14.78 -6.07
CA ALA A 16 -8.39 -16.11 -6.20
C ALA A 16 -6.86 -16.06 -6.43
N SER A 17 -6.11 -15.73 -5.38
CA SER A 17 -4.66 -15.54 -5.40
C SER A 17 -3.96 -16.37 -4.32
N CYS A 18 -2.66 -16.61 -4.47
CA CYS A 18 -1.83 -17.38 -3.53
C CYS A 18 -0.93 -16.50 -2.63
N THR A 19 -1.14 -15.18 -2.62
CA THR A 19 -0.30 -14.20 -1.88
C THR A 19 1.16 -14.10 -2.38
N GLY A 20 1.59 -14.92 -3.35
CA GLY A 20 2.96 -14.91 -3.87
C GLY A 20 3.41 -13.55 -4.43
N CYS A 21 2.52 -12.80 -5.07
CA CYS A 21 2.83 -11.45 -5.55
C CYS A 21 3.13 -10.48 -4.41
N SER A 22 2.40 -10.58 -3.29
CA SER A 22 2.67 -9.77 -2.10
C SER A 22 4.01 -10.15 -1.47
N VAL A 23 4.33 -11.44 -1.37
CA VAL A 23 5.66 -11.89 -0.89
C VAL A 23 6.77 -11.37 -1.82
N SER A 24 6.58 -11.45 -3.14
CA SER A 24 7.53 -10.91 -4.11
C SER A 24 7.71 -9.40 -3.97
N LEU A 25 6.64 -8.65 -3.71
CA LEU A 25 6.71 -7.21 -3.45
C LEU A 25 7.50 -6.90 -2.18
N LEU A 26 7.23 -7.61 -1.08
CA LEU A 26 7.89 -7.41 0.21
C LEU A 26 9.41 -7.68 0.16
N ASN A 27 9.86 -8.48 -0.81
CA ASN A 27 11.26 -8.80 -1.04
C ASN A 27 12.00 -7.78 -1.95
N THR A 28 11.36 -6.66 -2.33
CA THR A 28 12.01 -5.63 -3.14
C THR A 28 13.22 -5.00 -2.43
N VAL A 29 14.30 -4.79 -3.18
CA VAL A 29 15.57 -4.26 -2.65
C VAL A 29 15.80 -2.80 -3.01
N ASN A 30 15.48 -2.40 -4.25
CA ASN A 30 15.68 -1.03 -4.71
C ASN A 30 14.60 -0.62 -5.74
N PRO A 31 13.64 0.25 -5.38
CA PRO A 31 13.40 0.80 -4.03
C PRO A 31 13.01 -0.30 -3.03
N SER A 32 13.38 -0.12 -1.75
CA SER A 32 13.08 -1.10 -0.69
C SER A 32 11.61 -1.05 -0.26
N ILE A 33 11.13 -2.07 0.46
CA ILE A 33 9.76 -2.06 0.97
C ILE A 33 9.48 -0.89 1.92
N LYS A 34 10.50 -0.42 2.66
CA LYS A 34 10.41 0.79 3.49
C LYS A 34 10.13 2.04 2.64
N ASN A 35 10.72 2.13 1.45
CA ASN A 35 10.46 3.21 0.51
C ASN A 35 9.07 3.14 -0.11
N LEU A 36 8.41 1.98 -0.08
CA LEU A 36 7.04 1.85 -0.57
C LEU A 36 6.01 2.17 0.50
N LEU A 37 6.27 1.78 1.76
CA LEU A 37 5.31 1.90 2.85
C LEU A 37 5.43 3.18 3.68
N ILE A 38 6.62 3.80 3.70
CA ILE A 38 6.94 4.89 4.64
C ILE A 38 7.60 6.08 3.95
N ASP A 39 8.61 5.83 3.10
CA ASP A 39 9.37 6.90 2.42
C ASP A 39 8.92 7.08 0.97
N GLU A 40 9.59 7.93 0.20
CA GLU A 40 9.26 8.15 -1.20
C GLU A 40 9.78 7.03 -2.12
N VAL A 41 8.90 6.52 -3.00
CA VAL A 41 9.29 5.57 -4.07
C VAL A 41 9.97 6.32 -5.22
N LEU A 42 9.50 7.52 -5.51
CA LEU A 42 10.05 8.45 -6.49
C LEU A 42 10.16 9.83 -5.85
N PRO A 43 11.12 10.69 -6.25
CA PRO A 43 11.22 12.04 -5.70
C PRO A 43 9.89 12.80 -5.77
N GLY A 44 9.42 13.25 -4.60
CA GLY A 44 8.16 13.96 -4.38
C GLY A 44 6.90 13.09 -4.42
N LYS A 45 7.00 11.75 -4.45
CA LYS A 45 5.85 10.83 -4.53
C LYS A 45 6.00 9.63 -3.59
N HIS A 46 5.00 9.47 -2.72
CA HIS A 46 4.88 8.32 -1.82
C HIS A 46 3.59 7.56 -2.13
N ILE A 47 3.67 6.22 -2.06
CA ILE A 47 2.50 5.35 -2.23
C ILE A 47 1.89 5.11 -0.85
N ASN A 48 0.65 5.58 -0.67
CA ASN A 48 -0.08 5.34 0.56
C ASN A 48 -0.90 4.05 0.41
N LEU A 49 -0.35 2.93 0.88
CA LEU A 49 -1.02 1.63 0.83
C LEU A 49 -2.16 1.57 1.88
N ARG A 50 -3.33 2.06 1.48
CA ARG A 50 -4.52 2.20 2.34
C ARG A 50 -5.15 0.87 2.73
N PHE A 51 -5.09 -0.09 1.82
CA PHE A 51 -5.68 -1.42 2.02
C PHE A 51 -4.78 -2.49 1.43
N HIS A 52 -4.40 -3.48 2.23
CA HIS A 52 -3.71 -4.69 1.77
C HIS A 52 -4.00 -5.85 2.74
N PRO A 53 -4.80 -6.85 2.34
CA PRO A 53 -5.33 -7.87 3.27
C PRO A 53 -4.27 -8.66 4.02
N THR A 54 -3.10 -8.89 3.40
CA THR A 54 -2.02 -9.69 4.00
C THR A 54 -1.24 -8.99 5.11
N VAL A 55 -1.04 -7.67 5.05
CA VAL A 55 -0.09 -6.97 5.94
C VAL A 55 -0.71 -5.83 6.75
N MET A 56 -1.97 -5.47 6.47
CA MET A 56 -2.66 -4.44 7.24
C MET A 56 -3.03 -4.93 8.64
N ALA A 57 -3.09 -4.00 9.60
CA ALA A 57 -3.40 -4.34 10.99
C ALA A 57 -4.90 -4.61 11.25
N GLY A 58 -5.79 -3.92 10.53
CA GLY A 58 -7.24 -4.06 10.73
C GLY A 58 -7.83 -5.26 9.99
N ALA A 59 -9.01 -5.72 10.44
CA ALA A 59 -9.70 -6.87 9.88
C ALA A 59 -11.23 -6.72 9.95
N GLY A 60 -11.93 -7.55 9.17
CA GLY A 60 -13.40 -7.64 9.18
C GLY A 60 -14.11 -6.41 8.59
N LYS A 61 -15.35 -6.19 9.02
CA LYS A 61 -16.26 -5.19 8.42
C LYS A 61 -15.72 -3.77 8.44
N VAL A 62 -14.99 -3.38 9.49
CA VAL A 62 -14.47 -2.02 9.66
C VAL A 62 -13.53 -1.65 8.52
N VAL A 63 -12.58 -2.53 8.18
CA VAL A 63 -11.61 -2.23 7.11
C VAL A 63 -12.20 -2.37 5.71
N ILE A 64 -13.24 -3.19 5.54
CA ILE A 64 -13.96 -3.26 4.26
C ILE A 64 -14.71 -1.95 4.00
N GLY A 65 -15.38 -1.37 5.00
CA GLY A 65 -16.01 -0.06 4.85
C GLY A 65 -15.02 1.03 4.48
N LEU A 66 -13.86 1.08 5.16
CA LEU A 66 -12.79 2.03 4.83
C LEU A 66 -12.24 1.84 3.41
N MET A 67 -12.13 0.60 2.94
CA MET A 67 -11.71 0.31 1.58
C MET A 67 -12.74 0.79 0.55
N GLU A 68 -14.03 0.60 0.82
CA GLU A 68 -15.12 1.09 -0.03
C GLU A 68 -15.11 2.63 -0.10
N ASP A 69 -14.96 3.30 1.05
CA ASP A 69 -14.88 4.77 1.14
C ASP A 69 -13.66 5.36 0.41
N GLU A 70 -12.56 4.61 0.26
CA GLU A 70 -11.37 5.06 -0.49
C GLU A 70 -11.52 4.86 -2.01
N VAL A 71 -12.44 4.00 -2.45
CA VAL A 71 -12.66 3.69 -3.88
C VAL A 71 -13.79 4.54 -4.50
N TYR A 72 -14.77 4.97 -3.70
CA TYR A 72 -15.97 5.69 -4.14
C TYR A 72 -16.02 7.13 -3.63
#